data_AF-A0A3B8TNY0-F1
#
_entry.id   AF-A0A3B8TNY0-F1
#
_cell.length_a   1.000
_cell.length_b   1.000
_cell.length_c   1.000
_cell.angle_alpha   90.00
_cell.angle_beta   90.00
_cell.angle_gamma   90.00
#
_symmetry.space_group_name_H-M   'P 1'
#
loop_
_entity.id
_entity.type
_entity.pdbx_description
1 polymer ?
#
loop_
_entity_poly.entity_id
_entity_poly.type
_entity_poly.pdbx_seq_one_letter_code
_entity_poly.pdbx_strand_id
1 'polypeptide(L)'
;MVTGLLHLHSSLRYIVLLTLLYAIVKGWQLGKDKVEGKERRPYLIAMIFAHIQLLLGLGLYFMGENGLTALNGLFDTGASLLSSLGFFGIIHFVLMVAAITLITKAHSLAKKNETHRRVVHLMLLALLIILVAIPWPFYGYGRGFFAGM
;
A
#
# COMPACT_ATOMS: atom_id res chain seq x y z
N MET A 1 -9.52 -0.33 -21.55
CA MET A 1 -8.32 0.37 -21.01
C MET A 1 -8.27 0.36 -19.49
N VAL A 2 -9.35 0.74 -18.77
CA VAL A 2 -9.40 0.73 -17.30
C VAL A 2 -9.26 -0.68 -16.68
N THR A 3 -9.78 -1.71 -17.35
CA THR A 3 -9.64 -3.12 -16.92
C THR A 3 -8.20 -3.59 -16.84
N GLY A 4 -7.37 -3.26 -17.84
CA GLY A 4 -5.93 -3.59 -17.82
C GLY A 4 -5.19 -2.93 -16.66
N LEU A 5 -5.51 -1.66 -16.36
CA LEU A 5 -4.95 -0.94 -15.21
C LEU A 5 -5.38 -1.58 -13.88
N LEU A 6 -6.63 -2.04 -13.79
CA LEU A 6 -7.17 -2.73 -12.62
C LEU A 6 -6.44 -4.06 -12.37
N HIS A 7 -6.25 -4.88 -13.40
CA HIS A 7 -5.51 -6.13 -13.28
C HIS A 7 -4.05 -5.89 -12.88
N LEU A 8 -3.41 -4.87 -13.47
CA LEU A 8 -2.05 -4.50 -13.12
C LEU A 8 -1.95 -4.05 -11.66
N HIS A 9 -2.82 -3.15 -11.19
CA HIS A 9 -2.82 -2.70 -9.81
C HIS A 9 -3.12 -3.84 -8.81
N SER A 10 -4.05 -4.74 -9.16
CA SER A 10 -4.40 -5.89 -8.32
C SER A 10 -3.25 -6.89 -8.18
N SER A 11 -2.55 -7.18 -9.27
CA SER A 11 -1.38 -8.08 -9.26
C SER A 11 -0.15 -7.44 -8.60
N LEU A 12 0.12 -6.16 -8.87
CA LEU A 12 1.27 -5.43 -8.33
C LEU A 12 1.24 -5.31 -6.81
N ARG A 13 0.05 -5.31 -6.20
CA ARG A 13 -0.11 -5.37 -4.74
C ARG A 13 0.66 -6.52 -4.10
N TYR A 14 0.64 -7.71 -4.71
CA TYR A 14 1.35 -8.87 -4.16
C TYR A 14 2.87 -8.70 -4.28
N ILE A 15 3.33 -8.03 -5.32
CA ILE A 15 4.75 -7.67 -5.47
C ILE A 15 5.16 -6.65 -4.39
N VAL A 16 4.31 -5.67 -4.08
CA VAL A 16 4.55 -4.72 -2.98
C VAL A 16 4.64 -5.45 -1.64
N LEU A 17 3.70 -6.36 -1.35
CA LEU A 17 3.73 -7.17 -0.13
C LEU A 17 5.00 -8.03 -0.04
N LEU A 18 5.38 -8.70 -1.13
CA LEU A 18 6.57 -9.55 -1.19
C LEU A 18 7.85 -8.74 -0.93
N THR A 19 8.01 -7.60 -1.61
CA THR A 19 9.19 -6.74 -1.48
C THR A 19 9.27 -6.08 -0.10
N LEU A 20 8.13 -5.70 0.48
CA LEU A 20 8.05 -5.16 1.83
C LEU A 20 8.41 -6.20 2.89
N LEU A 21 7.85 -7.42 2.79
CA LEU A 21 8.20 -8.55 3.65
C LEU A 21 9.68 -8.91 3.54
N TYR A 22 10.22 -8.97 2.32
CA TYR A 22 11.64 -9.23 2.10
C TYR A 22 12.53 -8.18 2.78
N ALA A 23 12.18 -6.90 2.65
CA ALA A 23 12.93 -5.81 3.30
C ALA A 23 12.86 -5.91 4.84
N ILE A 24 11.70 -6.27 5.40
CA ILE A 24 11.50 -6.49 6.84
C ILE A 24 12.35 -7.65 7.34
N VAL A 25 12.30 -8.81 6.68
CA VAL A 25 13.05 -10.01 7.08
C VAL A 25 14.55 -9.74 7.04
N LYS A 26 15.04 -9.13 5.95
CA LYS A 26 16.47 -8.76 5.84
C LYS A 26 16.90 -7.78 6.92
N GLY A 27 16.11 -6.74 7.18
CA GLY A 27 16.42 -5.78 8.24
C GLY A 27 16.35 -6.38 9.64
N TRP A 28 15.44 -7.32 9.88
CA TRP A 28 15.33 -8.00 11.16
C TRP A 28 16.57 -8.86 11.47
N GLN A 29 17.12 -9.53 10.47
CA GLN A 29 18.35 -10.32 10.59
C GLN A 29 19.56 -9.47 10.96
N LEU A 30 19.66 -8.26 10.41
CA LEU A 30 20.74 -7.31 10.68
C LEU A 30 20.52 -6.51 11.98
N GLY A 31 19.28 -6.49 12.48
CA GLY A 31 18.96 -6.07 13.85
C GLY A 31 19.38 -4.63 14.17
N LYS A 32 20.46 -4.49 14.96
CA LYS A 32 20.92 -3.19 15.48
C LYS A 32 21.97 -2.51 14.60
N ASP A 33 22.46 -3.20 13.57
CA ASP A 33 23.48 -2.66 12.68
C ASP A 33 22.93 -1.46 11.89
N LYS A 34 23.83 -0.55 11.52
CA LYS A 34 23.48 0.61 10.70
C LYS A 34 23.29 0.17 9.26
N VAL A 35 22.31 0.76 8.59
CA VAL A 35 22.04 0.41 7.19
C VAL A 35 23.13 0.96 6.28
N GLU A 36 24.00 0.09 5.75
CA GLU A 36 25.14 0.49 4.93
C GLU A 36 25.14 -0.08 3.51
N GLY A 37 25.68 0.70 2.57
CA GLY A 37 25.92 0.31 1.19
C GLY A 37 24.77 -0.46 0.52
N LYS A 38 24.99 -1.76 0.27
CA LYS A 38 24.07 -2.64 -0.46
C LYS A 38 22.82 -3.01 0.34
N GLU A 39 22.84 -2.89 1.66
CA GLU A 39 21.72 -3.24 2.54
C GLU A 39 20.56 -2.26 2.44
N ARG A 40 20.77 -1.10 1.80
CA ARG A 40 19.73 -0.12 1.48
C ARG A 40 18.80 -0.57 0.35
N ARG A 41 19.27 -1.46 -0.52
CA ARG A 41 18.55 -1.85 -1.75
C ARG A 41 17.16 -2.45 -1.48
N PRO A 42 16.95 -3.36 -0.50
CA PRO A 42 15.63 -3.90 -0.21
C PRO A 42 14.60 -2.82 0.15
N TYR A 43 14.99 -1.84 0.98
CA TYR A 43 14.10 -0.73 1.36
C TYR A 43 13.78 0.19 0.19
N LEU A 44 14.76 0.43 -0.69
CA LEU A 44 14.56 1.22 -1.91
C LEU A 44 13.57 0.53 -2.86
N ILE A 45 13.75 -0.78 -3.07
CA ILE A 45 12.90 -1.58 -3.97
C ILE A 45 11.45 -1.58 -3.46
N ALA A 46 11.25 -1.85 -2.17
CA ALA A 46 9.92 -1.81 -1.55
C ALA A 46 9.26 -0.43 -1.72
N MET A 47 10.03 0.65 -1.54
CA MET A 47 9.55 2.03 -1.72
C MET A 47 9.14 2.31 -3.17
N ILE A 48 9.95 1.92 -4.15
CA ILE A 48 9.64 2.11 -5.58
C ILE A 48 8.34 1.39 -5.94
N PHE A 49 8.21 0.10 -5.61
CA PHE A 49 7.01 -0.66 -5.92
C PHE A 49 5.76 -0.10 -5.24
N ALA A 50 5.89 0.37 -3.99
CA ALA A 50 4.79 1.02 -3.28
C ALA A 50 4.34 2.33 -3.97
N HIS A 51 5.27 3.12 -4.51
CA HIS A 51 4.92 4.34 -5.25
C HIS A 51 4.29 4.04 -6.61
N ILE A 52 4.80 3.03 -7.33
CA ILE A 52 4.16 2.58 -8.58
C ILE A 52 2.72 2.13 -8.28
N GLN A 53 2.52 1.36 -7.20
CA GLN A 53 1.20 0.93 -6.76
C GLN A 53 0.27 2.13 -6.49
N LEU A 54 0.76 3.18 -5.82
CA LEU A 54 -0.01 4.41 -5.59
C LEU A 54 -0.37 5.13 -6.87
N LEU A 55 0.56 5.27 -7.81
CA LEU A 55 0.30 5.96 -9.06
C LEU A 55 -0.76 5.24 -9.90
N LEU A 56 -0.68 3.90 -9.96
CA LEU A 56 -1.74 3.10 -10.60
C LEU A 56 -3.07 3.23 -9.85
N GLY A 57 -3.04 3.23 -8.51
CA GLY A 57 -4.21 3.42 -7.66
C GLY A 57 -4.87 4.78 -7.86
N LEU A 58 -4.09 5.85 -7.98
CA LEU A 58 -4.56 7.20 -8.30
C LEU A 58 -5.19 7.25 -9.69
N GLY A 59 -4.57 6.59 -10.68
CA GLY A 59 -5.17 6.43 -12.01
C GLY A 59 -6.55 5.77 -11.94
N LEU A 60 -6.66 4.66 -11.19
CA LEU A 60 -7.94 3.99 -10.96
C LEU A 60 -8.94 4.82 -10.15
N TYR A 61 -8.45 5.64 -9.23
CA TYR A 61 -9.29 6.46 -8.38
C TYR A 61 -9.99 7.55 -9.20
N PHE A 62 -9.24 8.25 -10.06
CA PHE A 62 -9.79 9.34 -10.87
C PHE A 62 -10.45 8.90 -12.18
N MET A 63 -9.98 7.80 -12.79
CA MET A 63 -10.46 7.34 -14.10
C MET A 63 -11.40 6.13 -14.02
N GLY A 64 -11.41 5.40 -12.89
CA GLY A 64 -12.19 4.18 -12.72
C GLY A 64 -13.49 4.41 -11.98
N GLU A 65 -14.42 3.47 -12.15
CA GLU A 65 -15.77 3.52 -11.56
C GLU A 65 -15.82 3.27 -10.04
N ASN A 66 -14.69 2.98 -9.39
CA ASN A 66 -14.68 2.52 -8.00
C ASN A 66 -14.14 3.56 -7.01
N GLY A 67 -13.41 4.59 -7.46
CA GLY A 67 -12.82 5.60 -6.57
C GLY A 67 -13.70 6.84 -6.49
N LEU A 68 -13.55 7.74 -7.46
CA LEU A 68 -14.26 9.01 -7.49
C LEU A 68 -15.78 8.84 -7.57
N THR A 69 -16.27 7.85 -8.32
CA THR A 69 -17.70 7.51 -8.36
C THR A 69 -18.19 7.04 -6.98
N ALA A 70 -17.39 6.27 -6.25
CA ALA A 70 -17.76 5.83 -4.90
C ALA A 70 -17.74 7.00 -3.90
N LEU A 71 -16.80 7.94 -4.05
CA LEU A 71 -16.75 9.17 -3.26
C LEU A 71 -17.99 10.05 -3.52
N ASN A 72 -18.35 10.28 -4.78
CA ASN A 72 -19.54 11.06 -5.12
C ASN A 72 -20.80 10.38 -4.57
N GLY A 73 -20.94 9.07 -4.80
CA GLY A 73 -22.07 8.30 -4.25
C GLY A 73 -22.14 8.34 -2.72
N LEU A 74 -21.01 8.35 -2.02
CA LEU A 74 -20.96 8.52 -0.56
C LEU A 74 -21.56 9.87 -0.13
N PHE A 75 -21.18 10.96 -0.80
CA PHE A 75 -21.69 12.30 -0.49
C PHE A 75 -23.16 12.47 -0.87
N ASP A 76 -23.57 11.93 -2.02
CA ASP A 76 -24.95 12.04 -2.51
C ASP A 76 -25.94 11.27 -1.63
N THR A 77 -25.53 10.10 -1.13
CA THR A 77 -26.39 9.23 -0.32
C THR A 77 -26.26 9.43 1.19
N GLY A 78 -25.22 10.13 1.65
CA GLY A 78 -24.91 10.23 3.07
C GLY A 78 -24.55 8.90 3.72
N ALA A 79 -24.06 7.93 2.93
CA ALA A 79 -23.73 6.60 3.43
C ALA A 79 -22.59 6.64 4.48
N SER A 80 -22.52 5.62 5.33
CA SER A 80 -21.46 5.50 6.34
C SER A 80 -20.09 5.29 5.70
N LEU A 81 -19.02 5.77 6.36
CA LEU A 81 -17.64 5.49 5.97
C LEU A 81 -17.31 3.99 5.93
N LEU A 82 -18.01 3.18 6.74
CA LEU A 82 -17.83 1.73 6.80
C LEU A 82 -18.57 0.98 5.66
N SER A 83 -19.35 1.69 4.85
CA SER A 83 -19.95 1.11 3.65
C SER A 83 -18.91 0.89 2.55
N SER A 84 -19.26 0.12 1.51
CA SER A 84 -18.40 -0.03 0.32
C SER A 84 -18.03 1.33 -0.30
N LEU A 85 -18.97 2.28 -0.34
CA LEU A 85 -18.74 3.62 -0.87
C LEU A 85 -17.70 4.38 -0.05
N GLY A 86 -17.86 4.35 1.29
CA GLY A 86 -16.93 4.99 2.22
C GLY A 86 -15.54 4.37 2.20
N PHE A 87 -15.48 3.05 2.08
CA PHE A 87 -14.23 2.32 2.03
C PHE A 87 -13.42 2.67 0.79
N PHE A 88 -13.99 2.50 -0.41
CA PHE A 88 -13.27 2.75 -1.66
C PHE A 88 -13.09 4.24 -1.98
N GLY A 89 -14.03 5.08 -1.56
CA GLY A 89 -13.96 6.53 -1.75
C GLY A 89 -12.95 7.21 -0.82
N ILE A 90 -12.83 6.78 0.43
CA ILE A 90 -12.00 7.50 1.42
C ILE A 90 -11.02 6.58 2.15
N ILE A 91 -11.51 5.57 2.88
CA ILE A 91 -10.69 4.82 3.83
C ILE A 91 -9.50 4.15 3.13
N HIS A 92 -9.74 3.45 2.02
CA HIS A 92 -8.70 2.76 1.26
C HIS A 92 -7.60 3.72 0.80
N PHE A 93 -8.00 4.85 0.20
CA PHE A 93 -7.07 5.86 -0.30
C PHE A 93 -6.22 6.45 0.82
N VAL A 94 -6.85 6.88 1.92
CA VAL A 94 -6.17 7.50 3.06
C VAL A 94 -5.18 6.52 3.70
N LEU A 95 -5.57 5.26 3.91
CA LEU A 95 -4.69 4.25 4.48
C LEU A 95 -3.50 3.93 3.57
N MET A 96 -3.70 3.86 2.25
CA MET A 96 -2.61 3.66 1.29
C MET A 96 -1.60 4.81 1.32
N VAL A 97 -2.07 6.05 1.30
CA VAL A 97 -1.19 7.23 1.40
C VAL A 97 -0.44 7.22 2.73
N ALA A 98 -1.11 6.93 3.85
CA ALA A 98 -0.47 6.83 5.15
C ALA A 98 0.62 5.75 5.17
N ALA A 99 0.36 4.55 4.66
CA ALA A 99 1.36 3.49 4.56
C ALA A 99 2.58 3.90 3.72
N ILE A 100 2.36 4.57 2.59
CA ILE A 100 3.44 4.95 1.68
C ILE A 100 4.30 6.05 2.27
N THR A 101 3.72 7.02 2.97
CA THR A 101 4.51 8.03 3.68
C THR A 101 5.42 7.40 4.74
N LEU A 102 4.96 6.35 5.44
CA LEU A 102 5.78 5.57 6.37
C LEU A 102 6.90 4.81 5.65
N ILE A 103 6.62 4.18 4.50
CA ILE A 103 7.64 3.49 3.68
C ILE A 103 8.71 4.48 3.19
N THR A 104 8.31 5.67 2.74
CA THR A 104 9.23 6.75 2.33
C THR A 104 10.09 7.21 3.50
N LYS A 105 9.49 7.39 4.68
CA LYS A 105 10.22 7.75 5.90
C LYS A 105 11.21 6.65 6.30
N ALA A 106 10.80 5.38 6.25
CA ALA A 106 11.65 4.24 6.52
C ALA A 106 12.87 4.20 5.59
N HIS A 107 12.67 4.42 4.28
CA HIS A 107 13.78 4.52 3.33
C HIS A 107 14.68 5.74 3.59
N SER A 108 14.11 6.89 3.98
CA SER A 108 14.89 8.08 4.36
C SER A 108 15.80 7.82 5.56
N LEU A 109 15.31 7.10 6.58
CA LEU A 109 16.13 6.65 7.72
C LEU A 109 17.24 5.69 7.27
N ALA A 110 16.92 4.73 6.41
CA ALA A 110 17.92 3.82 5.82
C ALA A 110 19.02 4.58 5.04
N LYS A 111 18.66 5.65 4.32
CA LYS A 111 19.63 6.52 3.62
C LYS A 111 20.53 7.29 4.58
N LYS A 112 20.05 7.59 5.78
CA LYS A 112 20.77 8.31 6.85
C LYS A 112 21.64 7.40 7.75
N ASN A 113 21.87 6.13 7.36
CA ASN A 113 22.63 5.16 8.16
C ASN A 113 22.04 4.89 9.55
N GLU A 114 20.72 4.98 9.70
CA GLU A 114 20.05 4.58 10.93
C GLU A 114 20.09 3.06 11.12
N THR A 115 19.78 2.59 12.32
CA THR A 115 19.75 1.14 12.60
C THR A 115 18.63 0.44 11.83
N HIS A 116 18.88 -0.78 11.36
CA HIS A 116 17.87 -1.60 10.70
C HIS A 116 16.57 -1.74 11.50
N ARG A 117 16.67 -1.93 12.83
CA ARG A 117 15.52 -2.01 13.73
C ARG A 117 14.55 -0.84 13.60
N ARG A 118 15.05 0.39 13.52
CA ARG A 118 14.22 1.60 13.36
C ARG A 118 13.50 1.62 12.02
N VAL A 119 14.21 1.26 10.94
CA VAL A 119 13.64 1.18 9.59
C VAL A 119 12.55 0.10 9.54
N VAL A 120 12.83 -1.07 10.10
CA VAL A 120 11.92 -2.22 10.12
C VAL A 120 10.65 -1.94 10.91
N HIS A 121 10.72 -1.24 12.06
CA HIS A 121 9.50 -0.87 12.79
C HIS A 121 8.54 -0.02 11.96
N LEU A 122 9.06 0.93 11.16
CA LEU A 122 8.23 1.74 10.26
C LEU A 122 7.68 0.91 9.09
N MET A 123 8.50 0.02 8.52
CA MET A 123 8.05 -0.88 7.46
C MET A 123 6.98 -1.86 7.97
N LEU A 124 7.10 -2.36 9.20
CA LEU A 124 6.09 -3.20 9.86
C LEU A 124 4.79 -2.45 10.08
N LEU A 125 4.85 -1.21 10.58
CA LEU A 125 3.65 -0.39 10.74
C LEU A 125 2.97 -0.13 9.40
N ALA A 126 3.74 0.19 8.35
CA ALA A 126 3.21 0.34 7.00
C ALA A 126 2.58 -0.95 6.47
N LEU A 127 3.21 -2.10 6.71
CA LEU A 127 2.68 -3.41 6.32
C LEU A 127 1.32 -3.68 6.98
N LEU A 128 1.18 -3.40 8.28
CA LEU A 128 -0.09 -3.55 8.99
C LEU A 128 -1.20 -2.68 8.39
N ILE A 129 -0.89 -1.42 8.08
CA ILE A 129 -1.85 -0.51 7.43
C ILE A 129 -2.26 -1.04 6.06
N ILE A 130 -1.30 -1.51 5.24
CA ILE A 130 -1.58 -2.08 3.92
C ILE A 130 -2.49 -3.31 4.06
N LEU A 131 -2.23 -4.19 5.02
CA LEU A 131 -3.05 -5.38 5.25
C LEU A 131 -4.49 -5.03 5.59
N VAL A 132 -4.73 -4.02 6.43
CA VAL A 132 -6.09 -3.55 6.77
C VAL A 132 -6.77 -2.89 5.57
N ALA A 133 -6.02 -2.13 4.78
CA ALA A 133 -6.53 -1.39 3.64
C ALA A 133 -6.83 -2.28 2.42
N ILE A 134 -6.42 -3.55 2.41
CA ILE A 134 -6.79 -4.49 1.36
C ILE A 134 -8.26 -4.89 1.52
N PRO A 135 -9.11 -4.75 0.48
CA PRO A 135 -10.51 -5.17 0.54
C PRO A 135 -10.63 -6.69 0.49
N TRP A 136 -10.33 -7.35 1.60
CA TRP A 136 -10.45 -8.81 1.74
C TRP A 136 -11.90 -9.29 1.59
N PRO A 137 -12.13 -10.51 1.06
CA PRO A 137 -13.48 -11.04 0.81
C PRO A 137 -14.36 -11.10 2.08
N PHE A 138 -13.76 -11.22 3.26
CA PHE A 138 -14.49 -11.23 4.54
C PHE A 138 -15.04 -9.86 4.97
N TYR A 139 -14.72 -8.76 4.28
CA TYR A 139 -15.36 -7.46 4.50
C TYR A 139 -16.75 -7.35 3.84
N GLY A 140 -17.21 -8.35 3.09
CA GLY A 140 -18.54 -8.37 2.46
C GLY A 140 -18.66 -7.54 1.17
N TYR A 141 -17.78 -6.57 0.96
CA TYR A 141 -17.55 -5.86 -0.32
C TYR A 141 -16.15 -6.16 -0.90
N GLY A 142 -15.45 -7.12 -0.30
CA GLY A 142 -14.16 -7.58 -0.75
C GLY A 142 -14.29 -8.33 -2.07
N ARG A 143 -13.59 -7.82 -3.08
CA ARG A 143 -13.44 -8.51 -4.34
C ARG A 143 -12.49 -9.68 -4.16
N GLY A 144 -12.91 -10.88 -4.58
CA GLY A 144 -12.06 -12.08 -4.58
C GLY A 144 -10.77 -11.84 -5.37
N PHE A 145 -9.84 -12.80 -5.30
CA PHE A 145 -8.48 -12.71 -5.88
C PHE A 145 -8.44 -12.25 -7.36
N PHE A 146 -9.56 -12.37 -8.09
CA PHE A 146 -9.71 -12.02 -9.52
C PHE A 146 -11.01 -11.27 -9.86
N ALA A 147 -11.57 -10.41 -9.00
CA ALA A 147 -12.82 -9.73 -9.36
C ALA A 147 -12.61 -8.54 -10.34
N GLY A 148 -12.46 -8.95 -11.59
CA GLY A 148 -12.61 -8.23 -12.85
C GLY A 148 -12.93 -9.19 -14.00
N MET A 149 -13.36 -10.43 -13.68
CA MET A 149 -14.05 -11.36 -14.57
C MET A 149 -15.53 -11.38 -14.18
#